data_AF-A0A916R5D5-F1
#
_entry.id   AF-A0A916R5D5-F1
#
_cell.length_a   1.000
_cell.length_b   1.000
_cell.length_c   1.000
_cell.angle_alpha   90.00
_cell.angle_beta   90.00
_cell.angle_gamma   90.00
#
_symmetry.space_group_name_H-M   'P 1'
#
loop_
_entity.id
_entity.type
_entity.pdbx_description
1 polymer ?
#
loop_
_entity_poly.entity_id
_entity_poly.type
_entity_poly.pdbx_seq_one_letter_code
_entity_poly.pdbx_strand_id
1 'polypeptide(L)'
;MEDCALFIKALLDLQQASITSSNTNYWLETAVKLQDEFDKFLWSLEAAGYYNSPSDVSGELILRERNYIDNAIPAANGIAVANLVRLSLLTEELYYLDRAESALTAFSSIMKQSPQACPSLFIALDWYRNQTLVRTSEAEISSLITQYFPTTIYKVETDLPKNSVGLVCQGLICKNLL
;
A
#
# COMPACT_ATOMS: atom_id res chain seq x y z
N MET A 1 -3.69 -3.59 -15.97
CA MET A 1 -3.41 -2.83 -14.74
C MET A 1 -3.33 -3.76 -13.52
N GLU A 2 -4.25 -4.72 -13.47
CA GLU A 2 -4.44 -5.78 -12.49
C GLU A 2 -3.13 -6.51 -12.17
N ASP A 3 -2.43 -7.02 -13.20
CA ASP A 3 -1.19 -7.77 -13.02
C ASP A 3 -0.10 -6.94 -12.33
N CYS A 4 0.05 -5.67 -12.73
CA CYS A 4 1.02 -4.77 -12.11
C CYS A 4 0.65 -4.48 -10.65
N ALA A 5 -0.61 -4.17 -10.35
CA ALA A 5 -1.07 -3.89 -8.99
C ALA A 5 -0.85 -5.11 -8.06
N LEU A 6 -1.19 -6.31 -8.54
CA LEU A 6 -0.96 -7.55 -7.82
C LEU A 6 0.52 -7.90 -7.68
N PHE A 7 1.33 -7.59 -8.69
CA PHE A 7 2.77 -7.83 -8.63
C PHE A 7 3.47 -6.88 -7.64
N ILE A 8 3.11 -5.59 -7.62
CA ILE A 8 3.56 -4.64 -6.59
C ILE A 8 3.17 -5.18 -5.21
N LYS A 9 1.92 -5.62 -5.03
CA LYS A 9 1.47 -6.22 -3.76
C LYS A 9 2.35 -7.40 -3.36
N ALA A 10 2.66 -8.30 -4.29
CA ALA A 10 3.50 -9.48 -4.03
C ALA A 10 4.93 -9.08 -3.64
N LEU A 11 5.52 -8.07 -4.28
CA LEU A 11 6.84 -7.55 -3.92
C LEU A 11 6.86 -6.99 -2.50
N LEU A 12 5.82 -6.23 -2.11
CA LEU A 12 5.67 -5.71 -0.75
C LEU A 12 5.43 -6.83 0.28
N ASP A 13 4.72 -7.90 -0.11
CA ASP A 13 4.53 -9.08 0.75
C ASP A 13 5.85 -9.83 0.96
N LEU A 14 6.65 -10.01 -0.10
CA LEU A 14 8.00 -10.60 -0.02
C LEU A 14 8.95 -9.76 0.81
N GLN A 15 8.87 -8.42 0.68
CA GLN A 15 9.61 -7.48 1.50
C GLN A 15 9.36 -7.72 3.00
N GLN A 16 8.09 -7.84 3.40
CA GLN A 16 7.72 -8.06 4.80
C GLN A 16 8.04 -9.49 5.28
N ALA A 17 7.90 -10.49 4.41
CA ALA A 17 8.27 -11.86 4.73
C ALA A 17 9.79 -12.07 4.86
N SER A 18 10.61 -11.22 4.23
CA SER A 18 12.07 -11.33 4.17
C SER A 18 12.79 -10.29 5.04
N ILE A 19 12.10 -9.66 6.00
CA ILE A 19 12.60 -8.51 6.76
C ILE A 19 13.90 -8.76 7.54
N THR A 20 14.14 -10.02 7.96
CA THR A 20 15.37 -10.44 8.65
C THR A 20 16.43 -11.03 7.72
N SER A 21 16.15 -11.13 6.41
CA SER A 21 17.07 -11.72 5.44
C SER A 21 17.99 -10.67 4.84
N SER A 22 19.26 -11.03 4.57
CA SER A 22 20.34 -10.12 4.14
C SER A 22 20.13 -9.37 2.81
N ASN A 23 19.10 -9.71 2.04
CA ASN A 23 18.77 -9.06 0.76
C ASN A 23 17.55 -8.13 0.88
N THR A 24 17.44 -7.44 2.02
CA THR A 24 16.18 -6.87 2.51
C THR A 24 15.59 -5.79 1.62
N ASN A 25 16.36 -5.07 0.81
CA ASN A 25 15.83 -3.90 0.08
C ASN A 25 15.45 -4.15 -1.38
N TYR A 26 15.87 -5.28 -1.98
CA TYR A 26 15.64 -5.54 -3.40
C TYR A 26 14.15 -5.52 -3.77
N TRP A 27 13.30 -6.13 -2.95
CA TRP A 27 11.86 -6.21 -3.20
C TRP A 27 11.19 -4.85 -3.11
N LEU A 28 11.50 -4.07 -2.07
CA LEU A 28 11.00 -2.71 -1.91
C LEU A 28 11.45 -1.80 -3.05
N GLU A 29 12.74 -1.82 -3.41
CA GLU A 29 13.26 -1.01 -4.52
C GLU A 29 12.58 -1.36 -5.85
N THR A 30 12.30 -2.65 -6.08
CA THR A 30 11.58 -3.10 -7.28
C THR A 30 10.12 -2.67 -7.24
N ALA A 31 9.46 -2.75 -6.07
CA ALA A 31 8.09 -2.31 -5.88
C ALA A 31 7.94 -0.81 -6.12
N VAL A 32 8.87 0.01 -5.61
CA VAL A 32 8.91 1.46 -5.82
C VAL A 32 9.05 1.78 -7.31
N LYS A 33 10.03 1.18 -8.00
CA LYS A 33 10.24 1.41 -9.44
C LYS A 33 9.00 1.05 -10.26
N LEU A 34 8.37 -0.09 -9.97
CA LEU A 34 7.16 -0.51 -10.66
C LEU A 34 5.97 0.39 -10.33
N GLN A 35 5.86 0.86 -9.09
CA GLN A 35 4.83 1.82 -8.69
C GLN A 35 5.02 3.16 -9.42
N ASP A 36 6.25 3.66 -9.57
CA ASP A 36 6.53 4.90 -10.29
C ASP A 36 6.09 4.81 -11.76
N GLU A 37 6.34 3.68 -12.43
CA GLU A 37 5.84 3.43 -13.78
C GLU A 37 4.30 3.33 -13.80
N PHE A 38 3.73 2.59 -12.84
CA PHE A 38 2.29 2.44 -12.69
C PHE A 38 1.58 3.78 -12.53
N ASP A 39 2.15 4.67 -11.70
CA ASP A 39 1.69 6.05 -11.52
C ASP A 39 1.82 6.87 -12.80
N LYS A 40 2.98 6.82 -13.44
CA LYS A 40 3.25 7.57 -14.67
C LYS A 40 2.25 7.26 -15.79
N PHE A 41 1.92 6.00 -16.00
CA PHE A 41 1.11 5.58 -17.15
C PHE A 41 -0.39 5.50 -16.85
N LEU A 42 -0.79 5.23 -15.60
CA LEU A 42 -2.16 4.87 -15.27
C LEU A 42 -2.86 5.83 -14.31
N TRP A 43 -2.14 6.66 -13.55
CA TRP A 43 -2.77 7.60 -12.62
C TRP A 43 -3.62 8.65 -13.35
N SER A 44 -4.84 8.89 -12.85
CA SER A 44 -5.72 9.97 -13.32
C SER A 44 -5.49 11.23 -12.49
N LEU A 45 -4.99 12.30 -13.11
CA LEU A 45 -4.86 13.59 -12.44
C LEU A 45 -6.21 14.25 -12.17
N GLU A 46 -7.20 14.03 -13.04
CA GLU A 46 -8.50 14.68 -12.96
C GLU A 46 -9.46 13.96 -12.01
N ALA A 47 -9.43 12.63 -12.00
CA ALA A 47 -10.42 11.83 -11.28
C ALA A 47 -9.84 11.12 -10.06
N ALA A 48 -8.52 11.09 -9.88
CA ALA A 48 -7.77 10.22 -8.98
C ALA A 48 -7.99 8.71 -9.26
N GLY A 49 -7.17 7.86 -8.65
CA GLY A 49 -7.14 6.43 -8.96
C GLY A 49 -6.51 6.15 -10.32
N TYR A 50 -6.57 4.89 -10.73
CA TYR A 50 -5.85 4.36 -11.87
C TYR A 50 -6.79 3.89 -12.97
N TYR A 51 -6.46 4.24 -14.20
CA TYR A 51 -7.12 3.78 -15.42
C TYR A 51 -6.63 2.40 -15.83
N ASN A 52 -7.51 1.58 -16.42
CA ASN A 52 -7.17 0.22 -16.84
C ASN A 52 -6.15 0.18 -17.99
N SER A 53 -6.08 1.23 -18.82
CA SER A 53 -5.18 1.36 -19.97
C SER A 53 -4.20 2.52 -19.81
N PRO A 54 -2.97 2.46 -20.37
CA PRO A 54 -1.97 3.54 -20.37
C PRO A 54 -2.44 4.83 -21.06
N SER A 55 -1.85 5.96 -20.67
CA SER A 55 -2.15 7.29 -21.23
C SER A 55 -1.60 7.53 -22.63
N ASP A 56 -0.62 6.74 -23.07
CA ASP A 56 0.09 6.89 -24.34
C ASP A 56 -0.45 5.98 -25.47
N VAL A 57 -1.52 5.23 -25.21
CA VAL A 57 -2.22 4.47 -26.25
C VAL A 57 -2.90 5.45 -27.22
N SER A 58 -2.18 5.80 -28.27
CA SER A 58 -2.66 6.60 -29.39
C SER A 58 -3.62 5.77 -30.26
N GLY A 59 -4.88 5.69 -29.86
CA GLY A 59 -5.94 5.09 -30.68
C GLY A 59 -7.10 4.48 -29.89
N GLU A 60 -8.30 4.99 -30.12
CA GLU A 60 -9.58 4.25 -30.02
C GLU A 60 -10.10 3.76 -28.66
N LEU A 61 -9.76 4.38 -27.52
CA LEU A 61 -10.56 4.22 -26.31
C LEU A 61 -11.17 5.56 -25.88
N ILE A 62 -12.41 5.79 -26.33
CA ILE A 62 -13.21 6.99 -26.04
C ILE A 62 -13.47 7.16 -24.53
N LEU A 63 -13.41 6.06 -23.76
CA LEU A 63 -13.49 6.07 -22.30
C LEU A 63 -12.39 5.19 -21.70
N ARG A 64 -11.53 5.76 -20.85
CA ARG A 64 -10.66 4.99 -19.96
C ARG A 64 -11.41 4.73 -18.67
N GLU A 65 -11.66 3.46 -18.38
CA GLU A 65 -12.36 3.05 -17.15
C GLU A 65 -11.38 2.96 -15.97
N ARG A 66 -11.88 3.29 -14.78
CA ARG A 66 -11.19 3.02 -13.51
C ARG A 66 -11.87 1.82 -12.86
N ASN A 67 -11.23 0.65 -12.89
CA ASN A 67 -11.80 -0.56 -12.33
C ASN A 67 -11.85 -0.48 -10.78
N TYR A 68 -13.07 -0.48 -10.23
CA TYR A 68 -13.34 -0.56 -8.79
C TYR A 68 -14.22 -1.76 -8.40
N ILE A 69 -14.65 -2.58 -9.38
CA ILE A 69 -15.59 -3.68 -9.15
C ILE A 69 -14.80 -4.96 -8.90
N ASP A 70 -14.88 -5.47 -7.68
CA ASP A 70 -14.38 -6.78 -7.31
C ASP A 70 -15.25 -7.86 -7.95
N ASN A 71 -14.62 -8.82 -8.64
CA ASN A 71 -15.28 -9.98 -9.23
C ASN A 71 -14.60 -11.26 -8.71
N ALA A 72 -14.21 -12.18 -9.60
CA ALA A 72 -13.44 -13.37 -9.21
C ALA A 72 -12.07 -13.03 -8.59
N ILE A 73 -11.54 -11.83 -8.88
CA ILE A 73 -10.32 -11.29 -8.29
C ILE A 73 -10.57 -9.87 -7.76
N PRO A 74 -9.73 -9.39 -6.84
CA PRO A 74 -9.83 -8.03 -6.33
C PRO A 74 -9.70 -6.96 -7.43
N ALA A 75 -10.42 -5.85 -7.27
CA ALA A 75 -10.30 -4.73 -8.19
C ALA A 75 -8.91 -4.08 -8.10
N ALA A 76 -8.33 -3.77 -9.26
CA ALA A 76 -6.98 -3.24 -9.34
C ALA A 76 -6.81 -1.90 -8.59
N ASN A 77 -7.81 -1.02 -8.57
CA ASN A 77 -7.73 0.22 -7.77
C ASN A 77 -7.70 -0.07 -6.27
N GLY A 78 -8.49 -1.02 -5.76
CA GLY A 78 -8.44 -1.36 -4.34
C GLY A 78 -7.07 -1.89 -3.92
N ILE A 79 -6.47 -2.77 -4.74
CA ILE A 79 -5.11 -3.27 -4.51
C ILE A 79 -4.06 -2.15 -4.60
N ALA A 80 -4.14 -1.31 -5.64
CA ALA A 80 -3.20 -0.21 -5.83
C ALA A 80 -3.24 0.80 -4.67
N VAL A 81 -4.43 1.16 -4.19
CA VAL A 81 -4.58 2.07 -3.05
C VAL A 81 -4.03 1.45 -1.76
N ALA A 82 -4.25 0.16 -1.51
CA ALA A 82 -3.63 -0.51 -0.38
C ALA A 82 -2.10 -0.54 -0.49
N ASN A 83 -1.55 -0.75 -1.70
CA ASN A 83 -0.11 -0.70 -1.95
C ASN A 83 0.48 0.68 -1.67
N LEU A 84 -0.21 1.77 -2.06
CA LEU A 84 0.21 3.14 -1.75
C LEU A 84 0.36 3.35 -0.23
N VAL A 85 -0.60 2.90 0.59
CA VAL A 85 -0.49 3.01 2.06
C VAL A 85 0.68 2.18 2.60
N ARG A 86 0.92 0.99 2.05
CA ARG A 86 2.06 0.17 2.47
C ARG A 86 3.39 0.79 2.08
N LEU A 87 3.46 1.39 0.89
CA LEU A 87 4.64 2.12 0.42
C LEU A 87 4.93 3.33 1.30
N SER A 88 3.91 4.12 1.69
CA SER A 88 4.12 5.25 2.60
C SER A 88 4.72 4.81 3.94
N LEU A 89 4.32 3.65 4.48
CA LEU A 89 4.90 3.12 5.72
C LEU A 89 6.34 2.62 5.55
N LEU A 90 6.66 2.04 4.40
CA LEU A 90 7.98 1.46 4.12
C LEU A 90 9.02 2.52 3.75
N THR A 91 8.63 3.48 2.91
CA THR A 91 9.51 4.54 2.39
C THR A 91 9.44 5.82 3.21
N GLU A 92 8.38 6.01 4.01
CA GLU A 92 8.09 7.24 4.76
C GLU A 92 7.81 8.45 3.87
N GLU A 93 7.50 8.21 2.59
CA GLU A 93 7.13 9.22 1.62
C GLU A 93 5.62 9.49 1.67
N LEU A 94 5.25 10.69 2.17
CA LEU A 94 3.85 11.06 2.38
C LEU A 94 3.03 11.18 1.09
N TYR A 95 3.66 11.39 -0.06
CA TYR A 95 2.95 11.52 -1.33
C TYR A 95 2.12 10.27 -1.67
N TYR A 96 2.60 9.08 -1.26
CA TYR A 96 1.84 7.84 -1.45
C TYR A 96 0.54 7.86 -0.63
N LEU A 97 0.61 8.38 0.61
CA LEU A 97 -0.54 8.50 1.48
C LEU A 97 -1.55 9.54 0.96
N ASP A 98 -1.08 10.68 0.46
CA ASP A 98 -1.90 11.72 -0.18
C ASP A 98 -2.64 11.17 -1.40
N ARG A 99 -1.94 10.35 -2.20
CA ARG A 99 -2.51 9.68 -3.37
C ARG A 99 -3.57 8.64 -2.98
N ALA A 100 -3.30 7.85 -1.93
CA ALA A 100 -4.26 6.89 -1.39
C ALA A 100 -5.53 7.59 -0.88
N GLU A 101 -5.39 8.69 -0.14
CA GLU A 101 -6.52 9.51 0.33
C GLU A 101 -7.35 10.06 -0.84
N SER A 102 -6.68 10.60 -1.87
CA SER A 102 -7.33 11.15 -3.04
C SER A 102 -8.15 10.10 -3.79
N ALA A 103 -7.60 8.89 -3.96
CA ALA A 103 -8.30 7.78 -4.59
C ALA A 103 -9.49 7.29 -3.74
N LEU A 104 -9.32 7.09 -2.43
CA LEU A 104 -10.40 6.69 -1.53
C LEU A 104 -11.54 7.73 -1.51
N THR A 105 -11.19 9.01 -1.57
CA THR A 105 -12.16 10.11 -1.65
C THR A 105 -12.94 10.04 -2.96
N ALA A 106 -12.25 9.83 -4.09
CA ALA A 106 -12.89 9.71 -5.40
C ALA A 106 -13.83 8.51 -5.51
N PHE A 107 -13.50 7.37 -4.88
CA PHE A 107 -14.36 6.19 -4.85
C PHE A 107 -15.37 6.18 -3.69
N SER A 108 -15.35 7.17 -2.79
CA SER A 108 -16.21 7.18 -1.60
C SER A 108 -17.71 7.13 -1.92
N SER A 109 -18.14 7.73 -3.03
CA SER A 109 -19.53 7.70 -3.48
C SER A 109 -19.94 6.28 -3.88
N ILE A 110 -19.13 5.57 -4.67
CA ILE A 110 -19.45 4.21 -5.10
C ILE A 110 -19.34 3.20 -3.96
N MET A 111 -18.38 3.38 -3.04
CA MET A 111 -18.28 2.56 -1.82
C MET A 111 -19.55 2.68 -0.95
N LYS A 112 -20.20 3.85 -0.91
CA LYS A 112 -21.47 4.06 -0.21
C LYS A 112 -22.66 3.46 -0.95
N GLN A 113 -22.71 3.62 -2.28
CA GLN A 113 -23.85 3.20 -3.10
C GLN A 113 -23.86 1.69 -3.38
N SER A 114 -22.69 1.09 -3.57
CA SER A 114 -22.52 -0.33 -3.91
C SER A 114 -21.37 -0.98 -3.12
N PRO A 115 -21.47 -1.07 -1.79
CA PRO A 115 -20.40 -1.58 -0.94
C PRO A 115 -20.01 -3.03 -1.27
N GLN A 116 -20.98 -3.85 -1.67
CA GLN A 116 -20.76 -5.26 -2.04
C GLN A 116 -19.95 -5.43 -3.32
N ALA A 117 -19.90 -4.40 -4.18
CA ALA A 117 -19.10 -4.43 -5.40
C ALA A 117 -17.65 -3.98 -5.17
N CYS A 118 -17.34 -3.39 -4.01
CA CYS A 118 -16.04 -2.76 -3.75
C CYS A 118 -15.24 -3.31 -2.53
N PRO A 119 -15.31 -4.60 -2.12
CA PRO A 119 -14.52 -5.14 -1.01
C PRO A 119 -13.03 -4.72 -0.96
N SER A 120 -12.32 -4.70 -2.09
CA SER A 120 -10.90 -4.33 -2.12
C SER A 120 -10.64 -2.87 -1.75
N LEU A 121 -11.57 -1.96 -2.07
CA LEU A 121 -11.50 -0.55 -1.64
C LEU A 121 -11.75 -0.41 -0.13
N PHE A 122 -12.52 -1.30 0.49
CA PHE A 122 -12.66 -1.34 1.94
C PHE A 122 -11.40 -1.87 2.62
N ILE A 123 -10.71 -2.85 2.04
CA ILE A 123 -9.38 -3.28 2.50
C ILE A 123 -8.41 -2.10 2.41
N ALA A 124 -8.42 -1.35 1.32
CA ALA A 124 -7.59 -0.17 1.16
C ALA A 124 -7.93 0.93 2.18
N LEU A 125 -9.22 1.13 2.49
CA LEU A 125 -9.67 2.05 3.52
C LEU A 125 -9.22 1.61 4.92
N ASP A 126 -9.26 0.30 5.21
CA ASP A 126 -8.78 -0.27 6.46
C ASP A 126 -7.28 -0.01 6.63
N TRP A 127 -6.47 -0.28 5.60
CA TRP A 127 -5.07 0.11 5.55
C TRP A 127 -4.89 1.60 5.84
N TYR A 128 -5.60 2.48 5.12
CA TYR A 128 -5.46 3.92 5.28
C TYR A 128 -5.82 4.42 6.69
N ARG A 129 -6.87 3.85 7.31
CA ARG A 129 -7.37 4.28 8.62
C ARG A 129 -6.58 3.68 9.78
N ASN A 130 -6.10 2.45 9.62
CA ASN A 130 -5.50 1.65 10.68
C ASN A 130 -4.02 1.33 10.41
N GLN A 131 -3.38 2.06 9.50
CA GLN A 131 -1.95 1.92 9.20
C GLN A 131 -1.12 2.03 10.48
N THR A 132 -0.29 1.00 10.70
CA THR A 132 0.61 0.93 11.86
C THR A 132 2.00 0.54 11.38
N LEU A 133 3.00 1.32 11.76
CA LEU A 133 4.41 1.01 11.53
C LEU A 133 5.05 0.61 12.86
N VAL A 134 5.55 -0.62 12.94
CA VAL A 134 6.30 -1.13 14.09
C VAL A 134 7.78 -1.13 13.75
N ARG A 135 8.57 -0.37 14.52
CA ARG A 135 10.02 -0.28 14.39
C ARG A 135 10.67 -0.98 15.56
N THR A 136 11.48 -2.00 15.35
CA THR A 136 12.11 -2.73 16.46
C THR A 136 13.34 -3.49 16.00
N SER A 137 14.08 -4.08 16.93
CA SER A 137 15.28 -4.85 16.63
C SER A 137 14.93 -6.17 15.91
N GLU A 138 15.90 -6.75 15.21
CA GLU A 138 15.73 -8.03 14.50
C GLU A 138 15.29 -9.18 15.43
N ALA A 139 15.80 -9.19 16.67
CA ALA A 139 15.45 -10.18 17.69
C ALA A 139 13.97 -10.11 18.06
N GLU A 140 13.44 -8.90 18.27
CA GLU A 140 12.05 -8.67 18.63
C GLU A 140 11.10 -8.87 17.45
N ILE A 141 11.47 -8.39 16.25
CA ILE A 141 10.68 -8.57 15.01
C ILE A 141 10.38 -10.05 14.79
N SER A 142 11.37 -10.92 14.97
CA SER A 142 11.23 -12.38 14.75
C SER A 142 10.10 -12.99 15.62
N SER A 143 9.84 -12.42 16.79
CA SER A 143 8.73 -12.84 17.65
C SER A 143 7.38 -12.26 17.22
N LEU A 144 7.36 -10.98 16.78
CA LEU A 144 6.15 -10.24 16.45
C LEU A 144 5.53 -10.68 15.12
N ILE A 145 6.34 -11.04 14.13
CA ILE A 145 5.87 -11.46 12.80
C ILE A 145 5.13 -12.81 12.80
N THR A 146 5.13 -13.52 13.94
CA THR A 146 4.36 -14.76 14.10
C THR A 146 2.86 -14.53 14.28
N GLN A 147 2.46 -13.29 14.59
CA GLN A 147 1.07 -12.91 14.79
C GLN A 147 0.53 -12.14 13.58
N TYR A 148 -0.74 -12.36 13.26
CA TYR A 148 -1.38 -11.68 12.14
C TYR A 148 -1.89 -10.30 12.56
N PHE A 149 -1.26 -9.25 12.02
CA PHE A 149 -1.72 -7.87 12.12
C PHE A 149 -1.96 -7.31 10.71
N PRO A 150 -3.22 -7.15 10.28
CA PRO A 150 -3.57 -6.97 8.86
C PRO A 150 -3.10 -5.66 8.25
N THR A 151 -2.93 -4.60 9.05
CA THR A 151 -2.56 -3.24 8.61
C THR A 151 -1.23 -2.76 9.21
N THR A 152 -0.38 -3.72 9.61
CA THR A 152 0.93 -3.43 10.21
C THR A 152 2.06 -3.69 9.23
N ILE A 153 2.99 -2.74 9.17
CA ILE A 153 4.30 -2.90 8.54
C ILE A 153 5.36 -2.95 9.63
N TYR A 154 6.29 -3.89 9.51
CA TYR A 154 7.47 -3.99 10.36
C TYR A 154 8.67 -3.37 9.66
N LYS A 155 9.55 -2.75 10.44
CA LYS A 155 10.84 -2.20 9.99
C LYS A 155 11.91 -2.44 11.07
N VAL A 156 13.06 -2.97 10.66
CA VAL A 156 14.21 -3.11 11.56
C VAL A 156 14.72 -1.72 11.92
N GLU A 157 14.89 -1.45 13.21
CA GLU A 157 15.44 -0.20 13.73
C GLU A 157 16.63 -0.50 14.63
N THR A 158 17.75 0.16 14.36
CA THR A 158 18.98 0.00 15.13
C THR A 158 19.16 1.11 16.16
N ASP A 159 18.49 2.25 15.99
CA ASP A 159 18.54 3.40 16.90
C ASP A 159 17.22 3.55 17.66
N LEU A 160 16.98 2.64 18.61
CA LEU A 160 15.81 2.69 19.49
C LEU A 160 16.06 3.60 20.71
N PRO A 161 15.03 4.34 21.20
CA PRO A 161 15.16 5.10 22.43
C PRO A 161 15.57 4.23 23.61
N LYS A 162 16.34 4.81 24.55
CA LYS A 162 16.75 4.12 25.78
C LYS A 162 15.56 3.52 26.51
N ASN A 163 15.69 2.26 26.93
CA ASN A 163 14.65 1.48 27.63
C ASN A 163 13.39 1.20 26.80
N SER A 164 13.47 1.23 25.46
CA SER A 164 12.39 0.81 24.58
C SER A 164 12.78 -0.43 23.79
N VAL A 165 11.86 -1.39 23.70
CA VAL A 165 12.03 -2.58 22.85
C VAL A 165 11.57 -2.32 21.41
N GLY A 166 10.87 -1.21 21.13
CA GLY A 166 10.41 -0.85 19.80
C GLY A 166 9.54 0.41 19.79
N LEU A 167 9.17 0.89 18.62
CA LEU A 167 8.23 2.00 18.43
C LEU A 167 7.00 1.49 17.68
N VAL A 168 5.83 1.94 18.10
CA VAL A 168 4.58 1.77 17.37
C VAL A 168 4.12 3.14 16.87
N CYS A 169 4.12 3.31 15.56
CA CYS A 169 3.78 4.56 14.89
C CYS A 169 2.43 4.43 14.18
N GLN A 170 1.51 5.36 14.47
CA GLN A 170 0.20 5.48 13.84
C GLN A 170 0.05 6.91 13.32
N GLY A 171 0.02 7.05 12.00
CA GLY A 171 0.18 8.35 11.34
C GLY A 171 1.52 9.00 11.73
N LEU A 172 1.50 10.25 12.19
CA LEU A 172 2.69 11.02 12.56
C LEU A 172 3.11 10.84 14.04
N ILE A 173 2.46 9.95 14.78
CA ILE A 173 2.70 9.77 16.22
C ILE A 173 3.31 8.40 16.47
N CYS A 174 4.49 8.37 17.11
CA CYS A 174 5.14 7.15 17.56
C CYS A 174 5.13 7.06 19.09
N LYS A 175 4.86 5.86 19.61
CA LYS A 175 4.89 5.56 21.05
C LYS A 175 5.90 4.45 21.32
N ASN A 176 6.57 4.53 22.47
CA ASN A 176 7.48 3.48 22.92
C ASN A 176 6.69 2.21 23.25
N LEU A 177 7.20 1.10 22.75
CA LEU A 177 6.90 -0.24 23.23
C LEU A 177 7.90 -0.48 24.38
N LEU A 178 7.35 -0.76 25.56
CA LEU A 178 8.07 -0.99 26.82
C LEU A 178 8.07 -2.47 27.16
#